data_AF-A0A1J3JI89-F1
#
_entry.id   AF-A0A1J3JI89-F1
#
_cell.length_a   1.000
_cell.length_b   1.000
_cell.length_c   1.000
_cell.angle_alpha   90.00
_cell.angle_beta   90.00
_cell.angle_gamma   90.00
#
_symmetry.space_group_name_H-M   'P 1'
#
loop_
_entity.id
_entity.type
_entity.pdbx_description
1 polymer ?
#
loop_
_entity_poly.entity_id
_entity_poly.type
_entity_poly.pdbx_seq_one_letter_code
_entity_poly.pdbx_strand_id
1 'polypeptide(L)'
;MSQLLEGLGYERPSIKIPAFVMMPIAHLVELIYNLLGPYGMKVPQLTPSRVRLLSCSRTFDSTKAKDRLGYAPVVPLQEGIRRTIDSFSHLTAGSQSKREGPSKAYRILGGGKVADTLLWKDLKKTLIAIFILISIYYNFVATGSTIITALSKALFVSSVFLFVHGILPEKIFGYTVEKIPASQFHLSKDSSQHLSLSVISSWNTTVKALKSLCQGNDWSFFLKVVFVLLVLSFAGAISLHSIFVIGLPLAFTAFLLYEKKEQEIDSVVLGLKYFVCERKSDVCEKLFGSKKDD
;
A
#
# COMPACT_ATOMS: atom_id res chain seq x y z
N MET A 1 38.73 3.45 0.22
CA MET A 1 37.25 3.32 0.15
C MET A 1 36.52 4.48 0.82
N SER A 2 36.92 4.93 2.02
CA SER A 2 36.24 6.03 2.73
C SER A 2 36.09 7.32 1.92
N GLN A 3 37.16 7.76 1.22
CA GLN A 3 37.15 8.97 0.38
C GLN A 3 36.15 8.89 -0.80
N LEU A 4 35.86 7.69 -1.27
CA LEU A 4 34.97 7.47 -2.41
C LEU A 4 33.49 7.55 -1.97
N LEU A 5 33.16 7.02 -0.78
CA LEU A 5 31.84 7.20 -0.19
C LEU A 5 31.56 8.65 0.19
N GLU A 6 32.54 9.31 0.80
CA GLU A 6 32.44 10.73 1.19
C GLU A 6 32.27 11.63 -0.05
N GLY A 7 33.00 11.35 -1.13
CA GLY A 7 32.85 12.05 -2.41
C GLY A 7 31.49 11.83 -3.10
N LEU A 8 30.80 10.71 -2.81
CA LEU A 8 29.44 10.44 -3.27
C LEU A 8 28.35 10.97 -2.30
N GLY A 9 28.75 11.63 -1.21
CA GLY A 9 27.84 12.18 -0.19
C GLY A 9 27.25 11.16 0.77
N TYR A 10 27.84 9.96 0.87
CA TYR A 10 27.41 8.95 1.84
C TYR A 10 28.15 9.10 3.17
N GLU A 11 27.44 8.89 4.27
CA GLU A 11 28.07 8.81 5.59
C GLU A 11 29.03 7.62 5.67
N ARG A 12 30.13 7.84 6.40
CA ARG A 12 31.14 6.80 6.60
C ARG A 12 30.55 5.68 7.47
N PRO A 13 30.64 4.40 7.05
CA PRO A 13 30.10 3.30 7.84
C PRO A 13 30.80 3.23 9.20
N SER A 14 30.03 3.45 10.26
CA SER A 14 30.49 3.49 11.65
C SER A 14 30.27 2.16 12.39
N ILE A 15 29.31 1.35 11.93
CA ILE A 15 28.94 0.07 12.52
C ILE A 15 29.95 -1.01 12.09
N LYS A 16 30.57 -1.67 13.06
CA LYS A 16 31.52 -2.78 12.84
C LYS A 16 30.85 -4.09 13.25
N ILE A 17 30.66 -5.00 12.30
CA ILE A 17 30.03 -6.30 12.55
C ILE A 17 31.11 -7.39 12.48
N PRO A 18 31.27 -8.24 13.51
CA PRO A 18 32.23 -9.34 13.48
C PRO A 18 31.90 -10.36 12.37
N ALA A 19 32.94 -10.87 11.70
CA ALA A 19 32.77 -11.83 10.61
C ALA A 19 32.00 -13.09 11.02
N PHE A 20 32.27 -13.62 12.23
CA PHE A 20 31.56 -14.78 12.79
C PHE A 20 30.04 -14.59 12.83
N VAL A 21 29.53 -13.37 13.03
CA VAL A 21 28.09 -13.06 13.03
C VAL A 21 27.54 -12.99 11.60
N MET A 22 28.30 -12.42 10.66
CA MET A 22 27.86 -12.30 9.27
C MET A 22 27.95 -13.61 8.48
N MET A 23 28.86 -14.51 8.83
CA MET A 23 29.05 -15.79 8.13
C MET A 23 27.80 -16.70 8.13
N PRO A 24 27.09 -16.97 9.24
CA PRO A 24 25.87 -17.78 9.21
C PRO A 24 24.76 -17.11 8.39
N ILE A 25 24.63 -15.78 8.46
CA ILE A 25 23.67 -15.02 7.66
C ILE A 25 23.98 -15.19 6.15
N ALA A 26 25.25 -15.12 5.77
CA ALA A 26 25.66 -15.31 4.38
C ALA A 26 25.39 -16.73 3.87
N HIS A 27 25.60 -17.77 4.69
CA HIS A 27 25.24 -19.14 4.33
C HIS A 27 23.73 -19.34 4.19
N LEU A 28 22.94 -18.69 5.05
CA LEU A 28 21.47 -18.69 4.92
C LEU A 28 21.04 -18.06 3.60
N VAL A 29 21.60 -16.90 3.23
CA VAL A 29 21.32 -16.23 1.95
C VAL A 29 21.72 -17.11 0.76
N GLU A 30 22.87 -17.80 0.84
CA GLU A 30 23.31 -18.74 -0.19
C GLU A 30 22.39 -19.96 -0.29
N LEU A 31 21.91 -20.50 0.83
CA LEU A 31 20.94 -21.60 0.84
C LEU A 31 19.62 -21.20 0.18
N ILE A 32 19.11 -20.00 0.51
CA ILE A 32 17.93 -19.42 -0.13
C ILE A 32 18.17 -19.24 -1.63
N TYR A 33 19.34 -18.72 -2.02
CA TYR A 33 19.70 -18.56 -3.42
C TYR A 33 19.80 -19.90 -4.16
N ASN A 34 20.35 -20.95 -3.56
CA ASN A 34 20.41 -22.27 -4.18
C ASN A 34 19.01 -22.90 -4.35
N LEU A 35 18.09 -22.63 -3.41
CA LEU A 35 16.71 -23.09 -3.49
C LEU A 35 15.89 -22.34 -4.57
N LEU A 36 16.08 -21.02 -4.66
CA LEU A 36 15.29 -20.12 -5.53
C LEU A 36 16.01 -19.73 -6.83
N GLY A 37 17.28 -20.10 -6.99
CA GLY A 37 18.11 -19.85 -8.17
C GLY A 37 17.51 -20.38 -9.47
N PRO A 38 16.91 -21.60 -9.49
CA PRO A 38 16.17 -22.11 -10.66
C PRO A 38 14.99 -21.22 -11.08
N TYR A 39 14.49 -20.38 -10.18
CA TYR A 39 13.38 -19.46 -10.43
C TYR A 39 13.82 -18.06 -10.89
N GLY A 40 15.09 -17.91 -11.33
CA GLY A 40 15.58 -16.69 -11.97
C GLY A 40 16.05 -15.60 -11.01
N MET A 41 16.38 -15.93 -9.75
CA MET A 41 16.98 -14.96 -8.82
C MET A 41 18.38 -14.51 -9.29
N LYS A 42 18.65 -13.21 -9.17
CA LYS A 42 20.00 -12.65 -9.39
C LYS A 42 20.94 -13.01 -8.23
N VAL A 43 22.23 -13.14 -8.53
CA VAL A 43 23.26 -13.47 -7.53
C VAL A 43 23.22 -12.45 -6.37
N PRO A 44 23.05 -12.90 -5.12
CA PRO A 44 23.00 -12.00 -3.98
C PRO A 44 24.35 -11.31 -3.75
N GLN A 45 24.32 -10.09 -3.24
CA GLN A 45 25.56 -9.35 -2.94
C GLN A 45 26.29 -9.89 -1.70
N LEU A 46 25.56 -10.61 -0.82
CA LEU A 46 26.07 -11.18 0.42
C LEU A 46 26.31 -12.69 0.26
N THR A 47 27.53 -13.06 -0.12
CA THR A 47 27.97 -14.46 -0.27
C THR A 47 29.07 -14.77 0.75
N PRO A 48 29.17 -16.00 1.30
CA PRO A 48 30.22 -16.34 2.28
C PRO A 48 31.64 -16.05 1.77
N SER A 49 31.91 -16.31 0.49
CA SER A 49 33.19 -15.99 -0.15
C SER A 49 33.51 -14.49 -0.07
N ARG A 50 32.53 -13.64 -0.35
CA ARG A 50 32.66 -12.18 -0.29
C ARG A 50 32.87 -11.66 1.12
N VAL A 51 32.12 -12.19 2.09
CA VAL A 51 32.31 -11.85 3.51
C VAL A 51 33.74 -12.18 3.94
N ARG A 52 34.25 -13.36 3.56
CA ARG A 52 35.62 -13.77 3.89
C ARG A 52 36.67 -12.90 3.21
N LEU A 53 36.46 -12.49 1.96
CA LEU A 53 37.35 -11.57 1.25
C LEU A 53 37.39 -10.18 1.89
N LEU A 54 36.23 -9.65 2.32
CA LEU A 54 36.12 -8.34 2.95
C LEU A 54 36.62 -8.31 4.40
N SER A 55 36.60 -9.46 5.08
CA SER A 55 37.05 -9.58 6.47
C SER A 55 38.58 -9.47 6.60
N CYS A 56 39.32 -9.76 5.53
CA CYS A 56 40.78 -9.76 5.55
C CYS A 56 41.32 -8.56 4.76
N SER A 57 42.19 -7.77 5.39
CA SER A 57 42.98 -6.76 4.66
C SER A 57 44.04 -7.45 3.80
N ARG A 58 44.00 -7.21 2.49
CA ARG A 58 45.05 -7.65 1.56
C ARG A 58 45.71 -6.43 0.94
N THR A 59 47.00 -6.28 1.17
CA THR A 59 47.86 -5.30 0.52
C THR A 59 48.83 -6.04 -0.38
N PHE A 60 49.01 -5.56 -1.61
CA PHE A 60 49.98 -6.10 -2.55
C PHE A 60 51.12 -5.12 -2.69
N ASP A 61 52.35 -5.62 -2.62
CA ASP A 61 53.53 -4.84 -2.92
C ASP A 61 53.78 -4.82 -4.43
N SER A 62 53.92 -3.62 -4.99
CA SER A 62 54.14 -3.37 -6.41
C SER A 62 55.61 -3.10 -6.77
N THR A 63 56.54 -3.16 -5.82
CA THR A 63 57.99 -2.97 -6.02
C THR A 63 58.54 -3.82 -7.16
N LYS A 64 58.32 -5.14 -7.10
CA LYS A 64 58.80 -6.10 -8.10
C LYS A 64 58.27 -5.83 -9.51
N ALA A 65 57.04 -5.32 -9.63
CA ALA A 65 56.43 -4.97 -10.90
C ALA A 65 57.06 -3.69 -11.47
N LYS A 66 57.38 -2.71 -10.61
CA LYS A 66 58.07 -1.49 -11.00
C LYS A 66 59.46 -1.79 -11.55
N ASP A 67 60.22 -2.63 -10.85
CA ASP A 67 61.62 -2.91 -11.20
C ASP A 67 61.76 -3.76 -12.46
N ARG A 68 60.90 -4.77 -12.64
CA ARG A 68 61.01 -5.73 -13.75
C ARG A 68 60.22 -5.34 -14.99
N LEU A 69 59.11 -4.64 -14.82
CA LEU A 69 58.18 -4.33 -15.90
C LEU A 69 58.10 -2.82 -16.19
N GLY A 70 58.86 -1.99 -15.45
CA GLY A 70 58.77 -0.53 -15.58
C GLY A 70 57.39 0.01 -15.19
N TYR A 71 56.63 -0.73 -14.37
CA TYR A 71 55.26 -0.38 -14.05
C TYR A 71 55.17 0.97 -13.32
N ALA A 72 54.44 1.91 -13.90
CA ALA A 72 54.07 3.18 -13.29
C ALA A 72 52.56 3.40 -13.42
N PRO A 73 51.85 3.87 -12.37
CA PRO A 73 50.42 4.13 -12.44
C PRO A 73 50.13 5.26 -13.44
N VAL A 74 49.23 5.00 -14.40
CA VAL A 74 48.84 5.96 -15.45
C VAL A 74 48.19 7.21 -14.87
N VAL A 75 47.49 7.08 -13.74
CA VAL A 75 46.84 8.19 -13.04
C VAL A 75 47.20 8.18 -11.56
N PRO A 76 47.42 9.35 -10.93
CA PRO A 76 47.58 9.42 -9.49
C PRO A 76 46.27 9.03 -8.80
N LEU A 77 46.38 8.44 -7.60
CA LEU A 77 45.24 7.88 -6.86
C LEU A 77 44.10 8.90 -6.67
N GLN A 78 44.43 10.14 -6.32
CA GLN A 78 43.44 11.19 -6.08
C GLN A 78 42.62 11.54 -7.34
N GLU A 79 43.28 11.59 -8.49
CA GLU A 79 42.61 11.83 -9.78
C GLU A 79 41.76 10.63 -10.19
N GLY A 80 42.23 9.41 -9.92
CA GLY A 80 41.44 8.19 -10.12
C GLY A 80 40.15 8.19 -9.30
N ILE A 81 40.22 8.59 -8.03
CA ILE A 81 39.04 8.74 -7.16
C ILE A 81 38.08 9.78 -7.73
N ARG A 82 38.58 10.95 -8.17
CA ARG A 82 37.77 12.02 -8.76
C ARG A 82 37.00 11.55 -9.99
N ARG A 83 37.67 10.90 -10.94
CA ARG A 83 37.05 10.35 -12.17
C ARG A 83 36.01 9.27 -11.86
N THR A 84 36.29 8.47 -10.83
CA THR A 84 35.36 7.42 -10.38
C THR A 84 34.09 8.05 -9.82
N ILE A 85 34.20 9.06 -8.95
CA ILE A 85 33.04 9.79 -8.41
C ILE A 85 32.22 10.42 -9.54
N ASP A 86 32.86 11.04 -10.51
CA ASP A 86 32.21 11.67 -11.66
C ASP A 86 31.41 10.65 -12.51
N SER A 87 32.02 9.48 -12.79
CA SER A 87 31.35 8.38 -13.51
C SER A 87 30.17 7.78 -12.72
N PHE A 88 30.27 7.76 -11.38
CA PHE A 88 29.22 7.29 -10.48
C PHE A 88 28.34 8.42 -9.92
N SER A 89 28.29 9.57 -10.57
CA SER A 89 27.43 10.70 -10.18
C SER A 89 25.95 10.30 -10.02
N HIS A 90 25.47 9.32 -10.80
CA HIS A 90 24.13 8.75 -10.68
C HIS A 90 23.87 7.98 -9.36
N LEU A 91 24.91 7.58 -8.63
CA LEU A 91 24.83 6.93 -7.30
C LEU A 91 24.99 7.92 -6.15
N THR A 92 25.07 9.22 -6.40
CA THR A 92 25.20 10.23 -5.34
C THR A 92 24.01 10.16 -4.38
N ALA A 93 24.23 10.34 -3.07
CA ALA A 93 23.18 10.25 -2.06
C ALA A 93 21.93 11.12 -2.35
N GLY A 94 22.09 12.23 -3.10
CA GLY A 94 21.00 13.10 -3.53
C GLY A 94 20.30 12.72 -4.86
N SER A 95 20.81 11.78 -5.66
CA SER A 95 20.20 11.41 -6.94
C SER A 95 19.04 10.43 -6.79
N GLN A 96 19.13 9.49 -5.83
CA GLN A 96 18.10 8.46 -5.62
C GLN A 96 16.79 9.03 -5.03
N SER A 97 16.82 10.22 -4.41
CA SER A 97 15.64 10.82 -3.78
C SER A 97 14.83 11.74 -4.70
N LYS A 98 15.29 12.01 -5.92
CA LYS A 98 14.56 12.90 -6.84
C LYS A 98 13.53 12.09 -7.65
N ARG A 99 12.54 11.54 -6.94
CA ARG A 99 11.28 11.11 -7.56
C ARG A 99 10.65 12.37 -8.16
N GLU A 100 10.63 12.48 -9.49
CA GLU A 100 9.93 13.55 -10.20
C GLU A 100 8.42 13.35 -10.04
N GLY A 101 7.89 13.77 -8.88
CA GLY A 101 6.46 13.81 -8.61
C GLY A 101 5.92 12.71 -7.68
N PRO A 102 4.61 12.80 -7.35
CA PRO A 102 3.94 11.84 -6.47
C PRO A 102 3.86 10.45 -7.11
N SER A 103 3.99 9.40 -6.29
CA SER A 103 3.88 8.00 -6.73
C SER A 103 2.55 7.73 -7.45
N LYS A 104 2.55 6.86 -8.47
CA LYS A 104 1.29 6.47 -9.15
C LYS A 104 0.29 5.89 -8.16
N ALA A 105 0.76 5.17 -7.14
CA ALA A 105 -0.05 4.66 -6.02
C ALA A 105 -0.86 5.79 -5.35
N TYR A 106 -0.19 6.88 -4.99
CA TYR A 106 -0.81 8.06 -4.38
C TYR A 106 -1.86 8.68 -5.32
N ARG A 107 -1.60 8.68 -6.62
CA ARG A 107 -2.53 9.20 -7.64
C ARG A 107 -3.75 8.29 -7.84
N ILE A 108 -3.56 6.97 -7.83
CA ILE A 108 -4.63 5.96 -7.92
C ILE A 108 -5.56 6.04 -6.71
N LEU A 109 -5.00 6.29 -5.52
CA LEU A 109 -5.77 6.49 -4.28
C LEU A 109 -6.54 7.82 -4.24
N GLY A 110 -6.51 8.63 -5.31
CA GLY A 110 -7.22 9.90 -5.42
C GLY A 110 -6.50 11.08 -4.75
N GLY A 111 -5.31 10.85 -4.18
CA GLY A 111 -4.54 11.86 -3.47
C GLY A 111 -5.20 12.36 -2.17
N GLY A 112 -4.45 13.13 -1.39
CA GLY A 112 -4.91 13.74 -0.15
C GLY A 112 -4.96 12.77 1.03
N LYS A 113 -5.78 13.11 2.04
CA LYS A 113 -5.74 12.50 3.39
C LYS A 113 -5.86 10.97 3.39
N VAL A 114 -6.68 10.39 2.51
CA VAL A 114 -6.86 8.93 2.44
C VAL A 114 -5.61 8.26 1.89
N ALA A 115 -5.02 8.81 0.81
CA ALA A 115 -3.79 8.29 0.24
C ALA A 115 -2.61 8.41 1.21
N ASP A 116 -2.50 9.53 1.93
CA ASP A 116 -1.50 9.72 2.99
C ASP A 116 -1.67 8.73 4.13
N THR A 117 -2.92 8.36 4.44
CA THR A 117 -3.23 7.41 5.50
C THR A 117 -2.95 5.97 5.05
N LEU A 118 -3.32 5.58 3.83
CA LEU A 118 -3.06 4.22 3.33
C LEU A 118 -1.56 3.97 3.08
N LEU A 119 -0.83 4.99 2.62
CA LEU A 119 0.61 4.89 2.33
C LEU A 119 1.50 5.20 3.54
N TRP A 120 0.93 5.31 4.75
CA TRP A 120 1.69 5.54 5.99
C TRP A 120 2.57 6.81 5.99
N LYS A 121 2.15 7.86 5.29
CA LYS A 121 2.87 9.14 5.28
C LYS A 121 2.67 9.92 6.57
N ASP A 122 1.48 9.84 7.17
CA ASP A 122 1.13 10.52 8.43
C ASP A 122 0.87 9.52 9.57
N LEU A 123 1.92 9.11 10.30
CA LEU A 123 1.85 8.07 11.34
C LEU A 123 0.74 8.30 12.38
N LYS A 124 0.50 9.56 12.79
CA LYS A 124 -0.55 9.86 13.79
C LYS A 124 -1.95 9.60 13.23
N LYS A 125 -2.21 10.03 11.99
CA LYS A 125 -3.53 9.86 11.36
C LYS A 125 -3.77 8.40 10.99
N THR A 126 -2.74 7.67 10.57
CA THR A 126 -2.85 6.23 10.31
C THR A 126 -3.16 5.43 11.54
N LEU A 127 -2.51 5.72 12.67
CA LEU A 127 -2.80 5.04 13.93
C LEU A 127 -4.24 5.28 14.39
N ILE A 128 -4.73 6.52 14.29
CA ILE A 128 -6.14 6.85 14.60
C ILE A 128 -7.09 6.07 13.66
N ALA A 129 -6.82 6.06 12.35
CA ALA A 129 -7.65 5.35 11.39
C ALA A 129 -7.65 3.83 11.64
N ILE A 130 -6.49 3.24 11.96
CA ILE A 130 -6.35 1.82 12.33
C ILE A 130 -7.15 1.54 13.61
N PHE A 131 -7.08 2.42 14.61
CA PHE A 131 -7.84 2.25 15.85
C PHE A 131 -9.37 2.27 15.61
N ILE A 132 -9.85 3.20 14.77
CA ILE A 132 -11.26 3.25 14.34
C ILE A 132 -11.64 1.96 13.62
N LEU A 133 -10.78 1.48 12.72
CA LEU A 133 -11.02 0.29 11.91
C LEU A 133 -11.04 -0.99 12.76
N ILE A 134 -10.16 -1.10 13.75
CA ILE A 134 -10.16 -2.17 14.76
C ILE A 134 -11.43 -2.10 15.60
N SER A 135 -11.85 -0.91 16.02
CA SER A 135 -13.09 -0.73 16.78
C SER A 135 -14.32 -1.19 15.99
N ILE A 136 -14.37 -0.87 14.69
CA ILE A 136 -15.41 -1.34 13.77
C ILE A 136 -15.36 -2.88 13.64
N TYR A 137 -14.17 -3.46 13.47
CA TYR A 137 -13.99 -4.91 13.38
C TYR A 137 -14.54 -5.63 14.62
N TYR A 138 -14.18 -5.19 15.81
CA TYR A 138 -14.67 -5.83 17.04
C TYR A 138 -16.19 -5.70 17.20
N ASN A 139 -16.73 -4.51 16.94
CA ASN A 139 -18.16 -4.26 17.09
C ASN A 139 -19.00 -5.07 16.10
N PHE A 140 -18.54 -5.21 14.86
CA PHE A 140 -19.36 -5.77 13.77
C PHE A 140 -18.99 -7.21 13.42
N VAL A 141 -17.70 -7.48 13.24
CA VAL A 141 -17.19 -8.73 12.68
C VAL A 141 -16.89 -9.77 13.76
N ALA A 142 -16.17 -9.39 14.81
CA ALA A 142 -15.78 -10.34 15.87
C ALA A 142 -16.99 -10.87 16.65
N THR A 143 -18.01 -10.02 16.85
CA THR A 143 -19.22 -10.39 17.58
C THR A 143 -20.25 -11.14 16.70
N GLY A 144 -19.98 -11.31 15.40
CA GLY A 144 -20.92 -11.90 14.44
C GLY A 144 -22.26 -11.15 14.35
N SER A 145 -22.29 -9.89 14.76
CA SER A 145 -23.51 -9.13 14.94
C SER A 145 -24.02 -8.57 13.62
N THR A 146 -25.32 -8.64 13.37
CA THR A 146 -25.92 -7.98 12.21
C THR A 146 -25.84 -6.45 12.36
N ILE A 147 -26.03 -5.73 11.25
CA ILE A 147 -26.02 -4.24 11.22
C ILE A 147 -27.00 -3.68 12.25
N ILE A 148 -28.13 -4.35 12.43
CA ILE A 148 -29.18 -3.97 13.38
C ILE A 148 -28.66 -4.05 14.82
N THR A 149 -27.98 -5.14 15.19
CA THR A 149 -27.41 -5.30 16.53
C THR A 149 -26.29 -4.29 16.79
N ALA A 150 -25.43 -4.02 15.81
CA ALA A 150 -24.38 -3.02 15.95
C ALA A 150 -24.95 -1.60 16.11
N LEU A 151 -25.96 -1.25 15.30
CA LEU A 151 -26.67 0.02 15.40
C LEU A 151 -27.34 0.17 16.78
N SER A 152 -28.02 -0.89 17.24
CA SER A 152 -28.65 -0.90 18.57
C SER A 152 -27.63 -0.70 19.69
N LYS A 153 -26.50 -1.41 19.65
CA LYS A 153 -25.40 -1.21 20.61
C LYS A 153 -24.83 0.20 20.57
N ALA A 154 -24.62 0.76 19.38
CA ALA A 154 -24.12 2.13 19.23
C ALA A 154 -25.10 3.16 19.79
N LEU A 155 -26.39 3.02 19.48
CA LEU A 155 -27.45 3.86 20.05
C LEU A 155 -27.56 3.71 21.57
N PHE A 156 -27.44 2.49 22.08
CA PHE A 156 -27.45 2.22 23.52
C PHE A 156 -26.27 2.88 24.22
N VAL A 157 -25.03 2.70 23.73
CA VAL A 157 -23.83 3.35 24.28
C VAL A 157 -23.94 4.87 24.20
N SER A 158 -24.44 5.41 23.09
CA SER A 158 -24.68 6.85 22.92
C SER A 158 -25.70 7.37 23.93
N SER A 159 -26.80 6.66 24.14
CA SER A 159 -27.83 7.02 25.13
C SER A 159 -27.28 7.01 26.56
N VAL A 160 -26.56 5.95 26.95
CA VAL A 160 -25.89 5.87 28.25
C VAL A 160 -24.87 6.99 28.41
N PHE A 161 -24.08 7.28 27.38
CA PHE A 161 -23.11 8.37 27.39
C PHE A 161 -23.79 9.73 27.61
N LEU A 162 -24.83 10.04 26.83
CA LEU A 162 -25.59 11.29 26.97
C LEU A 162 -26.24 11.40 28.35
N PHE A 163 -26.76 10.31 28.89
CA PHE A 163 -27.37 10.27 30.22
C PHE A 163 -26.34 10.53 31.33
N VAL A 164 -25.19 9.84 31.29
CA VAL A 164 -24.09 10.05 32.24
C VAL A 164 -23.56 11.49 32.13
N HIS A 165 -23.35 11.98 30.91
CA HIS A 165 -22.91 13.36 30.67
C HIS A 165 -23.94 14.40 31.16
N GLY A 166 -25.23 14.10 31.09
CA GLY A 166 -26.29 14.96 31.62
C GLY A 166 -26.33 15.02 33.15
N ILE A 167 -25.95 13.93 33.84
CA ILE A 167 -25.89 13.84 35.30
C ILE A 167 -24.60 14.45 35.87
N LEU A 168 -23.52 14.46 35.10
CA LEU A 168 -22.21 14.94 35.56
C LEU A 168 -22.28 16.42 36.01
N PRO A 169 -21.78 16.76 37.22
CA PRO A 169 -21.70 18.14 37.67
C PRO A 169 -20.68 18.92 36.84
N GLU A 170 -20.89 20.24 36.72
CA GLU A 170 -20.08 21.13 35.86
C GLU A 170 -18.61 21.25 36.31
N LYS A 171 -18.32 20.87 37.56
CA LYS A 171 -16.98 20.86 38.13
C LYS A 171 -16.72 19.48 38.74
N ILE A 172 -15.73 18.78 38.20
CA ILE A 172 -15.27 17.49 38.70
C ILE A 172 -13.77 17.58 38.89
N PHE A 173 -13.30 17.41 40.13
CA PHE A 173 -11.87 17.40 40.47
C PHE A 173 -11.06 18.57 39.86
N GLY A 174 -11.64 19.77 39.81
CA GLY A 174 -10.96 20.98 39.30
C GLY A 174 -11.04 21.18 37.78
N TYR A 175 -11.62 20.25 37.03
CA TYR A 175 -11.90 20.40 35.60
C TYR A 175 -13.34 20.86 35.37
N THR A 176 -13.54 21.86 34.51
CA THR A 176 -14.87 22.30 34.06
C THR A 176 -15.33 21.43 32.90
N VAL A 177 -16.38 20.64 33.10
CA VAL A 177 -16.99 19.82 32.04
C VAL A 177 -17.99 20.70 31.29
N GLU A 178 -17.74 20.92 30.01
CA GLU A 178 -18.62 21.71 29.14
C GLU A 178 -19.93 20.94 28.91
N LYS A 179 -21.04 21.46 29.44
CA LYS A 179 -22.36 20.84 29.25
C LYS A 179 -22.85 21.06 27.83
N ILE A 180 -23.38 19.99 27.24
CA ILE A 180 -24.02 20.03 25.92
C ILE A 180 -25.25 20.96 26.01
N PRO A 181 -25.29 22.08 25.27
CA PRO A 181 -26.38 23.04 25.38
C PRO A 181 -27.67 22.48 24.75
N ALA A 182 -28.82 22.75 25.36
CA ALA A 182 -30.13 22.28 24.90
C ALA A 182 -30.48 22.73 23.47
N SER A 183 -29.85 23.79 22.97
CA SER A 183 -29.99 24.28 21.59
C SER A 183 -29.49 23.28 20.54
N GLN A 184 -28.54 22.40 20.86
CA GLN A 184 -28.08 21.35 19.94
C GLN A 184 -29.13 20.25 19.71
N PHE A 185 -30.07 20.09 20.63
CA PHE A 185 -31.18 19.14 20.50
C PHE A 185 -32.44 19.77 19.88
N HIS A 186 -32.43 21.09 19.65
CA HIS A 186 -33.54 21.80 19.03
C HIS A 186 -33.50 21.59 17.50
N LEU A 187 -34.27 20.60 17.01
CA LEU A 187 -34.49 20.45 15.58
C LEU A 187 -35.30 21.64 15.05
N SER A 188 -34.71 22.42 14.13
CA SER A 188 -35.46 23.44 13.41
C SER A 188 -36.60 22.82 12.61
N LYS A 189 -37.75 23.52 12.55
CA LYS A 189 -38.93 23.10 11.78
C LYS A 189 -38.58 22.86 10.30
N ASP A 190 -37.70 23.70 9.74
CA ASP A 190 -37.27 23.59 8.35
C ASP A 190 -36.45 22.31 8.10
N SER A 191 -35.55 21.96 9.02
CA SER A 191 -34.75 20.72 8.93
C SER A 191 -35.62 19.47 9.08
N SER A 192 -36.59 19.49 9.99
CA SER A 192 -37.55 18.38 10.16
C SER A 192 -38.44 18.19 8.93
N GLN A 193 -38.94 19.29 8.35
CA GLN A 193 -39.75 19.24 7.13
C GLN A 193 -38.93 18.73 5.94
N HIS A 194 -37.70 19.21 5.76
CA HIS A 194 -36.82 18.73 4.69
C HIS A 194 -36.50 17.22 4.83
N LEU A 195 -36.20 16.75 6.04
CA LEU A 195 -35.97 15.32 6.31
C LEU A 195 -37.23 14.50 6.01
N SER A 196 -38.38 14.95 6.45
CA SER A 196 -39.67 14.26 6.24
C SER A 196 -40.00 14.16 4.76
N LEU A 197 -39.86 15.26 4.02
CA LEU A 197 -40.07 15.28 2.57
C LEU A 197 -39.07 14.39 1.82
N SER A 198 -37.81 14.35 2.25
CA SER A 198 -36.78 13.48 1.67
C SER A 198 -37.10 12.00 1.89
N VAL A 199 -37.52 11.63 3.10
CA VAL A 199 -37.91 10.25 3.44
C VAL A 199 -39.14 9.83 2.65
N ILE A 200 -40.17 10.67 2.60
CA ILE A 200 -41.40 10.41 1.84
C ILE A 200 -41.09 10.28 0.35
N SER A 201 -40.27 11.17 -0.20
CA SER A 201 -39.89 11.13 -1.62
C SER A 201 -39.09 9.86 -1.96
N SER A 202 -38.11 9.51 -1.13
CA SER A 202 -37.34 8.28 -1.30
C SER A 202 -38.23 7.04 -1.22
N TRP A 203 -39.12 6.97 -0.22
CA TRP A 203 -40.08 5.88 -0.07
C TRP A 203 -41.01 5.76 -1.28
N ASN A 204 -41.62 6.86 -1.70
CA ASN A 204 -42.53 6.90 -2.86
C ASN A 204 -41.81 6.48 -4.15
N THR A 205 -40.55 6.88 -4.32
CA THR A 205 -39.73 6.49 -5.48
C THR A 205 -39.48 4.98 -5.47
N THR A 206 -39.10 4.41 -4.33
CA THR A 206 -38.88 2.96 -4.17
C THR A 206 -40.15 2.16 -4.40
N VAL A 207 -41.29 2.58 -3.84
CA VAL A 207 -42.58 1.93 -4.03
C VAL A 207 -43.02 2.01 -5.50
N LYS A 208 -42.83 3.17 -6.16
CA LYS A 208 -43.14 3.33 -7.59
C LYS A 208 -42.28 2.41 -8.46
N ALA A 209 -40.98 2.28 -8.15
CA ALA A 209 -40.06 1.37 -8.81
C ALA A 209 -40.45 -0.11 -8.60
N LEU A 210 -40.88 -0.48 -7.39
CA LEU A 210 -41.36 -1.84 -7.12
C LEU A 210 -42.67 -2.12 -7.88
N LYS A 211 -43.57 -1.14 -7.93
CA LYS A 211 -44.83 -1.25 -8.68
C LYS A 211 -44.59 -1.41 -10.18
N SER A 212 -43.66 -0.65 -10.78
CA SER A 212 -43.32 -0.80 -12.19
C SER A 212 -42.67 -2.16 -12.48
N LEU A 213 -41.89 -2.69 -11.53
CA LEU A 213 -41.33 -4.04 -11.61
C LEU A 213 -42.44 -5.11 -11.62
N CYS A 214 -43.44 -5.00 -10.74
CA CYS A 214 -44.56 -5.95 -10.65
C CYS A 214 -45.51 -5.89 -11.85
N GLN A 215 -45.66 -4.71 -12.48
CA GLN A 215 -46.51 -4.55 -13.67
C GLN A 215 -45.86 -5.13 -14.94
N GLY A 216 -44.56 -5.44 -14.91
CA GLY A 216 -43.86 -6.12 -16.02
C GLY A 216 -43.64 -5.27 -17.28
N ASN A 217 -43.92 -3.97 -17.22
CA ASN A 217 -43.92 -3.11 -18.42
C ASN A 217 -42.49 -2.77 -18.92
N ASP A 218 -41.49 -2.73 -18.02
CA ASP A 218 -40.15 -2.23 -18.31
C ASP A 218 -39.05 -3.31 -18.15
N TRP A 219 -38.83 -4.11 -19.20
CA TRP A 219 -37.85 -5.22 -19.18
C TRP A 219 -36.40 -4.77 -18.92
N SER A 220 -36.01 -3.60 -19.45
CA SER A 220 -34.69 -2.99 -19.20
C SER A 220 -34.47 -2.61 -17.73
N PHE A 221 -35.51 -2.09 -17.08
CA PHE A 221 -35.46 -1.76 -15.65
C PHE A 221 -35.37 -3.04 -14.80
N PHE A 222 -36.16 -4.05 -15.14
CA PHE A 222 -36.10 -5.37 -14.49
C PHE A 222 -34.69 -5.97 -14.56
N LEU A 223 -34.07 -6.02 -15.74
CA LEU A 223 -32.72 -6.57 -15.89
C LEU A 223 -31.67 -5.79 -15.09
N LYS A 224 -31.78 -4.45 -15.02
CA LYS A 224 -30.89 -3.64 -14.16
C LYS A 224 -31.05 -4.00 -12.69
N VAL A 225 -32.29 -4.16 -12.21
CA VAL A 225 -32.56 -4.56 -10.83
C VAL A 225 -32.03 -5.97 -10.55
N VAL A 226 -32.27 -6.93 -11.45
CA VAL A 226 -31.72 -8.29 -11.33
C VAL A 226 -30.20 -8.27 -11.30
N PHE A 227 -29.56 -7.50 -12.17
CA PHE A 227 -28.10 -7.35 -12.17
C PHE A 227 -27.58 -6.76 -10.86
N VAL A 228 -28.21 -5.71 -10.33
CA VAL A 228 -27.84 -5.11 -9.04
C VAL A 228 -28.03 -6.10 -7.89
N LEU A 229 -29.15 -6.83 -7.87
CA LEU A 229 -29.42 -7.86 -6.85
C LEU A 229 -28.45 -9.04 -6.95
N LEU A 230 -28.05 -9.43 -8.17
CA LEU A 230 -27.06 -10.47 -8.41
C LEU A 230 -25.70 -10.05 -7.84
N VAL A 231 -25.24 -8.83 -8.17
CA VAL A 231 -23.99 -8.28 -7.62
C VAL A 231 -24.06 -8.19 -6.10
N LEU A 232 -25.19 -7.74 -5.54
CA LEU A 232 -25.41 -7.65 -4.09
C LEU A 232 -25.37 -9.04 -3.43
N SER A 233 -25.92 -10.07 -4.09
CA SER A 233 -25.88 -11.45 -3.60
C SER A 233 -24.45 -11.99 -3.55
N PHE A 234 -23.64 -11.74 -4.59
CA PHE A 234 -22.23 -12.12 -4.56
C PHE A 234 -21.46 -11.34 -3.48
N ALA A 235 -21.72 -10.05 -3.32
CA ALA A 235 -21.10 -9.24 -2.28
C ALA A 235 -21.45 -9.76 -0.87
N GLY A 236 -22.70 -10.19 -0.65
CA GLY A 236 -23.15 -10.78 0.61
C GLY A 236 -22.60 -12.17 0.90
N ALA A 237 -22.23 -12.95 -0.13
CA ALA A 237 -21.61 -14.26 0.04
C ALA A 237 -20.15 -14.17 0.55
N ILE A 238 -19.48 -13.05 0.32
CA ILE A 238 -18.14 -12.81 0.84
C ILE A 238 -18.25 -12.48 2.33
N SER A 239 -17.60 -13.28 3.17
CA SER A 239 -17.63 -13.04 4.62
C SER A 239 -16.91 -11.72 4.95
N LEU A 240 -17.61 -10.85 5.69
CA LEU A 240 -17.06 -9.59 6.19
C LEU A 240 -15.77 -9.80 7.00
N HIS A 241 -15.67 -10.94 7.68
CA HIS A 241 -14.47 -11.38 8.38
C HIS A 241 -13.26 -11.53 7.45
N SER A 242 -13.42 -12.21 6.32
CA SER A 242 -12.34 -12.40 5.35
C SER A 242 -11.86 -11.05 4.77
N ILE A 243 -12.80 -10.14 4.47
CA ILE A 243 -12.45 -8.81 3.96
C ILE A 243 -11.63 -8.03 4.99
N PHE A 244 -12.04 -8.02 6.26
CA PHE A 244 -11.34 -7.26 7.29
C PHE A 244 -10.00 -7.88 7.73
N VAL A 245 -9.93 -9.20 7.86
CA VAL A 245 -8.73 -9.88 8.37
C VAL A 245 -7.69 -10.09 7.26
N ILE A 246 -8.12 -10.39 6.04
CA ILE A 246 -7.24 -10.73 4.93
C ILE A 246 -7.20 -9.59 3.92
N GLY A 247 -8.37 -9.20 3.40
CA GLY A 247 -8.46 -8.25 2.28
C GLY A 247 -7.85 -6.89 2.61
N LEU A 248 -8.09 -6.38 3.82
CA LEU A 248 -7.64 -5.08 4.25
C LEU A 248 -6.12 -5.02 4.50
N PRO A 249 -5.49 -5.89 5.32
CA PRO A 249 -4.02 -5.94 5.43
C PRO A 249 -3.33 -6.22 4.09
N LEU A 250 -3.92 -7.07 3.26
CA LEU A 250 -3.40 -7.35 1.91
C LEU A 250 -3.42 -6.09 1.06
N ALA A 251 -4.50 -5.31 1.07
CA ALA A 251 -4.58 -4.05 0.34
C ALA A 251 -3.53 -3.03 0.84
N PHE A 252 -3.40 -2.85 2.15
CA PHE A 252 -2.37 -1.96 2.72
C PHE A 252 -0.96 -2.39 2.30
N THR A 253 -0.65 -3.68 2.40
CA THR A 253 0.67 -4.23 2.04
C THR A 253 0.91 -4.12 0.54
N ALA A 254 -0.11 -4.36 -0.28
CA ALA A 254 -0.03 -4.26 -1.74
C ALA A 254 0.26 -2.82 -2.19
N PHE A 255 -0.41 -1.82 -1.61
CA PHE A 255 -0.14 -0.41 -1.93
C PHE A 255 1.26 0.04 -1.50
N LEU A 256 1.72 -0.39 -0.33
CA LEU A 256 3.08 -0.11 0.16
C LEU A 256 4.14 -0.79 -0.70
N LEU A 257 3.90 -2.05 -1.10
CA LEU A 257 4.79 -2.80 -1.97
C LEU A 257 4.83 -2.17 -3.37
N TYR A 258 3.67 -1.76 -3.91
CA TYR A 258 3.57 -1.07 -5.18
C TYR A 258 4.34 0.25 -5.16
N GLU A 259 4.22 1.05 -4.09
CA GLU A 259 5.01 2.28 -3.97
C GLU A 259 6.52 2.03 -3.90
N LYS A 260 6.99 0.92 -3.32
CA LYS A 260 8.42 0.59 -3.29
C LYS A 260 8.95 0.01 -4.60
N LYS A 261 8.11 -0.71 -5.35
CA LYS A 261 8.50 -1.50 -6.53
C LYS A 261 7.78 -1.05 -7.81
N GLU A 262 7.38 0.22 -7.85
CA GLU A 262 6.55 0.80 -8.91
C GLU A 262 7.10 0.52 -10.33
N GLN A 263 8.39 0.76 -10.55
CA GLN A 263 9.03 0.54 -11.87
C GLN A 263 9.08 -0.94 -12.26
N GLU A 264 9.36 -1.83 -11.30
CA GLU A 264 9.46 -3.27 -11.54
C GLU A 264 8.06 -3.84 -11.85
N ILE A 265 7.05 -3.47 -11.04
CA ILE A 265 5.67 -3.94 -11.22
C ILE A 265 5.07 -3.39 -12.52
N ASP A 266 5.28 -2.11 -12.82
CA ASP A 266 4.78 -1.53 -14.07
C ASP A 266 5.42 -2.21 -15.29
N SER A 267 6.70 -2.57 -15.24
CA SER A 267 7.36 -3.29 -16.34
C SER A 267 6.78 -4.69 -16.56
N VAL A 268 6.48 -5.41 -15.47
CA VAL A 268 5.83 -6.73 -15.53
C VAL A 268 4.40 -6.60 -16.07
N VAL A 269 3.63 -5.62 -15.59
CA VAL A 269 2.26 -5.38 -16.05
C VAL A 269 2.22 -4.99 -17.53
N LEU A 270 3.15 -4.14 -17.98
CA LEU A 270 3.30 -3.79 -19.39
C LEU A 270 3.64 -5.01 -20.25
N GLY A 271 4.59 -5.84 -19.81
CA GLY A 271 4.94 -7.09 -20.48
C GLY A 271 3.75 -8.06 -20.57
N LEU A 272 2.99 -8.20 -19.48
CA LEU A 272 1.80 -9.07 -19.42
C LEU A 272 0.67 -8.53 -20.32
N LYS A 273 0.50 -7.20 -20.38
CA LYS A 273 -0.46 -6.56 -21.29
C LYS A 273 -0.08 -6.78 -22.75
N TYR A 274 1.21 -6.67 -23.09
CA TYR A 274 1.70 -6.96 -24.44
C TYR A 274 1.45 -8.44 -24.79
N PHE A 275 1.80 -9.36 -23.91
CA PHE A 275 1.56 -10.80 -24.09
C PHE A 275 0.06 -11.15 -24.26
N VAL A 276 -0.82 -10.55 -23.46
CA VAL A 276 -2.28 -10.74 -23.59
C VAL A 276 -2.80 -10.13 -24.90
N CYS A 277 -2.24 -9.01 -25.33
CA CYS A 277 -2.61 -8.36 -26.59
C CYS A 277 -2.19 -9.18 -27.80
N GLU A 278 -0.97 -9.72 -27.78
CA GLU A 278 -0.43 -10.64 -28.79
C GLU A 278 -1.27 -11.92 -28.86
N ARG A 279 -1.59 -12.53 -27.72
CA ARG A 279 -2.51 -13.68 -27.70
C ARG A 279 -3.91 -13.33 -28.23
N LYS A 280 -4.42 -12.13 -27.94
CA LYS A 280 -5.72 -11.69 -28.46
C LYS A 280 -5.67 -11.48 -29.98
N SER A 281 -4.58 -10.92 -30.52
CA SER A 281 -4.44 -10.77 -31.96
C SER A 281 -4.32 -12.12 -32.64
N ASP A 282 -3.53 -13.05 -32.11
CA ASP A 282 -3.39 -14.41 -32.64
C ASP A 282 -4.73 -15.18 -32.65
N VAL A 283 -5.54 -15.02 -31.59
CA VAL A 283 -6.87 -15.64 -31.50
C VAL A 283 -7.85 -14.97 -32.47
N CYS A 284 -7.83 -13.65 -32.61
CA CYS A 284 -8.63 -12.94 -33.62
C CYS A 284 -8.21 -13.31 -35.05
N GLU A 285 -6.91 -13.41 -35.34
CA GLU A 285 -6.39 -13.78 -36.65
C GLU A 285 -6.77 -15.22 -37.02
N LYS A 286 -6.74 -16.15 -36.05
CA LYS A 286 -7.25 -17.52 -36.27
C LYS A 286 -8.77 -17.61 -36.45
N LEU A 287 -9.54 -16.76 -35.78
CA LEU A 287 -11.02 -16.75 -35.89
C LEU A 287 -11.54 -16.02 -37.14
N PHE A 288 -10.83 -15.00 -37.63
CA PHE A 288 -11.26 -14.17 -38.76
C PHE A 288 -10.43 -14.37 -40.04
N GLY A 289 -9.25 -15.00 -39.96
CA GLY A 289 -8.37 -15.26 -41.10
C GLY A 289 -8.71 -16.50 -41.93
N SER A 290 -9.56 -17.42 -41.44
CA SER A 290 -9.94 -18.63 -42.20
C SER A 290 -11.07 -18.42 -43.22
N LYS A 291 -11.44 -17.17 -43.54
CA LYS A 291 -12.61 -16.84 -44.38
C LYS A 291 -12.25 -16.21 -45.73
N LYS A 292 -11.10 -16.57 -46.27
CA LYS A 292 -10.70 -16.27 -47.65
C LYS A 292 -10.04 -17.52 -48.21
N ASP A 293 -10.86 -18.35 -48.85
CA ASP A 293 -10.53 -19.15 -50.02
C ASP A 293 -11.86 -19.76 -50.49
N ASP A 294 -12.50 -19.05 -51.42
CA ASP A 294 -13.42 -19.54 -52.45
C ASP A 294 -13.45 -18.49 -53.58
#